data_AF-A0A7V9IHP5-F1
#
_entry.id   AF-A0A7V9IHP5-F1
#
_cell.length_a   1.000
_cell.length_b   1.000
_cell.length_c   1.000
_cell.angle_alpha   90.00
_cell.angle_beta   90.00
_cell.angle_gamma   90.00
#
_symmetry.space_group_name_H-M   'P 1'
#
loop_
_entity.id
_entity.type
_entity.pdbx_description
1 polymer ?
#
loop_
_entity_poly.entity_id
_entity_poly.type
_entity_poly.pdbx_seq_one_letter_code
_entity_poly.pdbx_strand_id
1 'polypeptide(L)'
;MALDNELLNRITWKIPNPLALVGSRAGDEWNAMTTSWITQVSMEPVLIAVAVENEAVTHRLIRDGRSFTLNLWSSDDTKPFVKFSKPAQRDEADGTITLNGRVVREAATGAPVFVEALAWLDCQVRHEHDFGTHTLFMGEPVDGGINDDELRPAAMSDTRMKYGGVKRH
;
A
#
# COMPACT_ATOMS: atom_id res chain seq x y z
N MET A 1 -23.15 -21.35 16.87
CA MET A 1 -22.56 -20.31 17.75
C MET A 1 -21.74 -19.39 16.87
N ALA A 2 -21.83 -18.08 17.06
CA ALA A 2 -20.93 -17.14 16.39
C ALA A 2 -19.50 -17.35 16.90
N LEU A 3 -18.50 -17.17 16.03
CA LEU A 3 -17.10 -17.12 16.44
C LEU A 3 -16.90 -15.92 17.36
N ASP A 4 -16.13 -16.11 18.43
CA ASP A 4 -15.76 -14.98 19.29
C ASP A 4 -14.76 -14.05 18.57
N ASN A 5 -14.87 -12.76 18.85
CA ASN A 5 -14.07 -11.73 18.16
C ASN A 5 -12.57 -11.86 18.44
N GLU A 6 -12.17 -12.35 19.62
CA GLU A 6 -10.76 -12.50 19.97
C GLU A 6 -10.11 -13.61 19.13
N LEU A 7 -10.78 -14.76 19.02
CA LEU A 7 -10.40 -15.87 18.19
C LEU A 7 -10.35 -15.46 16.72
N LEU A 8 -11.38 -14.77 16.22
CA LEU A 8 -11.42 -14.28 14.84
C LEU A 8 -10.25 -13.33 14.53
N ASN A 9 -9.95 -12.41 15.44
CA ASN A 9 -8.78 -11.54 15.33
C ASN A 9 -7.47 -12.34 15.32
N ARG A 10 -7.30 -13.30 16.23
CA ARG A 10 -6.09 -14.13 16.31
C ARG A 10 -5.90 -14.99 15.06
N ILE A 11 -6.97 -15.55 14.51
CA ILE A 11 -6.93 -16.34 13.27
C ILE A 11 -6.55 -15.44 12.08
N THR A 12 -7.20 -14.29 11.94
CA THR A 12 -6.92 -13.38 10.81
C THR A 12 -5.51 -12.79 10.86
N TRP A 13 -4.95 -12.53 12.04
CA TRP A 13 -3.54 -12.13 12.18
C TRP A 13 -2.53 -13.23 11.82
N LYS A 14 -2.98 -14.49 11.66
CA LYS A 14 -2.13 -15.61 11.19
C LYS A 14 -2.08 -15.74 9.67
N ILE A 15 -2.92 -15.00 8.94
CA ILE A 15 -2.85 -14.96 7.47
C ILE A 15 -1.49 -14.36 7.08
N PRO A 16 -0.64 -15.08 6.32
CA PRO A 16 0.63 -14.55 5.88
C PRO A 16 0.36 -13.44 4.88
N ASN A 17 0.81 -12.23 5.20
CA ASN A 17 0.61 -11.06 4.37
C ASN A 17 1.95 -10.35 4.13
N PRO A 18 2.19 -9.85 2.90
CA PRO A 18 3.28 -8.92 2.66
C PRO A 18 3.07 -7.64 3.49
N LEU A 19 4.11 -6.83 3.61
CA LEU A 19 4.02 -5.50 4.21
C LEU A 19 4.74 -4.52 3.28
N ALA A 20 4.00 -3.54 2.78
CA ALA A 20 4.46 -2.64 1.74
C ALA A 20 3.89 -1.24 1.94
N LEU A 21 4.37 -0.28 1.14
CA LEU A 21 3.81 1.06 1.06
C LEU A 21 3.01 1.22 -0.23
N VAL A 22 1.77 1.70 -0.14
CA VAL A 22 0.98 2.10 -1.30
C VAL A 22 1.03 3.61 -1.45
N GLY A 23 1.54 4.08 -2.58
CA GLY A 23 1.53 5.49 -2.95
C GLY A 23 0.26 5.84 -3.71
N SER A 24 -0.24 7.06 -3.53
CA SER A 24 -1.46 7.55 -4.16
C SER A 24 -1.38 9.06 -4.39
N ARG A 25 -1.99 9.55 -5.47
CA ARG A 25 -2.04 10.98 -5.80
C ARG A 25 -3.37 11.35 -6.44
N ALA A 26 -3.91 12.52 -6.10
CA ALA A 26 -4.96 13.18 -6.88
C ALA A 26 -4.64 14.68 -6.97
N GLY A 27 -4.43 15.19 -8.19
CA GLY A 27 -3.93 16.55 -8.40
C GLY A 27 -2.56 16.74 -7.71
N ASP A 28 -2.47 17.77 -6.86
CA ASP A 28 -1.27 18.12 -6.10
C ASP A 28 -1.17 17.42 -4.73
N GLU A 29 -2.18 16.64 -4.35
CA GLU A 29 -2.19 15.92 -3.08
C GLU A 29 -1.61 14.52 -3.23
N TRP A 30 -0.57 14.24 -2.43
CA TRP A 30 0.19 13.00 -2.47
C TRP A 30 0.14 12.33 -1.10
N ASN A 31 0.04 11.01 -1.08
CA ASN A 31 0.12 10.23 0.15
C ASN A 31 0.84 8.91 -0.08
N ALA A 32 1.31 8.31 1.02
CA ALA A 32 1.68 6.91 1.07
C ALA A 32 1.12 6.29 2.35
N MET A 33 0.78 5.00 2.29
CA MET A 33 0.16 4.28 3.39
C MET A 33 0.76 2.88 3.51
N THR A 34 1.05 2.46 4.73
CA THR A 34 1.37 1.06 5.03
C THR A 34 0.16 0.19 4.76
N THR A 35 0.32 -0.88 3.98
CA THR A 35 -0.72 -1.87 3.76
C THR A 35 -0.16 -3.29 3.76
N SER A 36 -1.02 -4.24 4.07
CA SER A 36 -0.72 -5.67 4.04
C SER A 36 -1.75 -6.51 3.26
N TRP A 37 -2.90 -5.93 2.90
CA TRP A 37 -3.92 -6.63 2.11
C TRP A 37 -3.67 -6.39 0.62
N ILE A 38 -2.72 -7.14 0.09
CA ILE A 38 -2.25 -7.07 -1.30
C ILE A 38 -2.26 -8.47 -1.90
N THR A 39 -2.74 -8.61 -3.14
CA THR A 39 -2.59 -9.86 -3.90
C THR A 39 -2.71 -9.62 -5.40
N GLN A 40 -2.06 -10.45 -6.21
CA GLN A 40 -2.41 -10.55 -7.63
C GLN A 40 -3.75 -11.29 -7.77
N VAL A 41 -4.63 -10.80 -8.64
CA VAL A 41 -5.98 -11.37 -8.86
C VAL A 41 -6.24 -11.82 -10.29
N SER A 42 -5.37 -11.47 -11.23
CA SER A 42 -5.47 -11.89 -12.63
C SER A 42 -4.09 -12.02 -13.27
N MET A 43 -3.97 -12.92 -14.25
CA MET A 43 -2.78 -13.09 -15.09
C MET A 43 -2.93 -12.46 -16.48
N GLU A 44 -4.16 -12.32 -16.99
CA GLU A 44 -4.43 -11.74 -18.31
C GLU A 44 -5.76 -10.93 -18.31
N PRO A 45 -5.70 -9.57 -18.28
CA PRO A 45 -4.51 -8.77 -17.99
C PRO A 45 -4.00 -9.02 -16.56
N VAL A 46 -2.72 -8.71 -16.29
CA VAL A 46 -2.19 -8.77 -14.92
C VAL A 46 -2.92 -7.72 -14.08
N LEU A 47 -3.51 -8.14 -12.96
CA LEU A 47 -4.16 -7.22 -12.02
C LEU A 47 -3.62 -7.44 -10.61
N ILE A 48 -3.22 -6.33 -9.97
CA ILE A 48 -2.84 -6.27 -8.56
C ILE A 48 -3.97 -5.62 -7.79
N ALA A 49 -4.38 -6.25 -6.69
CA ALA A 49 -5.41 -5.74 -5.81
C ALA A 49 -4.81 -5.22 -4.49
N VAL A 50 -5.31 -4.07 -4.05
CA VAL A 50 -5.03 -3.49 -2.73
C VAL A 50 -6.35 -3.17 -2.03
N ALA A 51 -6.54 -3.67 -0.81
CA ALA A 51 -7.70 -3.31 0.00
C ALA A 51 -7.33 -2.13 0.91
N VAL A 52 -8.13 -1.06 0.82
CA VAL A 52 -7.86 0.20 1.53
C VAL A 52 -9.07 0.58 2.36
N GLU A 53 -8.85 0.92 3.62
CA GLU A 53 -9.89 1.37 4.54
C GLU A 53 -10.60 2.61 3.96
N ASN A 54 -11.93 2.60 3.96
CA ASN A 54 -12.74 3.61 3.29
C ASN A 54 -12.55 5.03 3.86
N GLU A 55 -12.11 5.15 5.12
CA GLU A 55 -11.86 6.43 5.79
C GLU A 55 -10.42 6.96 5.55
N ALA A 56 -9.54 6.18 4.92
CA ALA A 56 -8.15 6.57 4.70
C ALA A 56 -8.01 7.63 3.60
N VAL A 57 -7.05 8.57 3.77
CA VAL A 57 -6.70 9.55 2.73
C VAL A 57 -6.33 8.86 1.41
N THR A 58 -5.58 7.75 1.49
CA THR A 58 -5.21 6.94 0.33
C THR A 58 -6.42 6.41 -0.44
N HIS A 59 -7.52 6.07 0.24
CA HIS A 59 -8.74 5.60 -0.44
C HIS A 59 -9.28 6.67 -1.39
N ARG A 60 -9.51 7.88 -0.88
CA ARG A 60 -9.96 9.02 -1.68
C ARG A 60 -8.98 9.31 -2.83
N LEU A 61 -7.68 9.34 -2.55
CA LEU A 61 -6.68 9.66 -3.58
C LEU A 61 -6.61 8.60 -4.69
N ILE A 62 -6.71 7.31 -4.36
CA ILE A 62 -6.77 6.25 -5.39
C ILE A 62 -8.05 6.36 -6.22
N ARG A 63 -9.17 6.65 -5.57
CA ARG A 63 -10.47 6.80 -6.23
C ARG A 63 -10.49 7.98 -7.20
N ASP A 64 -9.98 9.12 -6.76
CA ASP A 64 -9.97 10.37 -7.54
C ASP A 64 -8.86 10.37 -8.59
N GLY A 65 -7.66 9.90 -8.24
CA GLY A 65 -6.50 9.82 -9.13
C GLY A 65 -6.50 8.64 -10.09
N ARG A 66 -7.35 7.64 -9.85
CA ARG A 66 -7.48 6.40 -10.64
C ARG A 66 -6.19 5.58 -10.74
N SER A 67 -5.23 5.78 -9.84
CA SER A 67 -3.99 5.00 -9.81
C SER A 67 -3.48 4.79 -8.39
N PHE A 68 -2.59 3.82 -8.24
CA PHE A 68 -1.79 3.62 -7.05
C PHE A 68 -0.44 3.02 -7.41
N THR A 69 0.57 3.25 -6.59
CA THR A 69 1.84 2.52 -6.67
C THR A 69 1.91 1.50 -5.55
N LEU A 70 2.48 0.34 -5.82
CA LEU A 70 2.87 -0.64 -4.82
C LEU A 70 4.38 -0.59 -4.66
N ASN A 71 4.88 -0.30 -3.47
CA ASN A 71 6.30 -0.21 -3.17
C ASN A 71 6.68 -1.30 -2.17
N LEU A 72 7.37 -2.34 -2.64
CA LEU A 72 7.89 -3.40 -1.81
C LEU A 72 9.12 -2.89 -1.04
N TRP A 73 9.21 -3.28 0.23
CA TRP A 73 10.23 -2.80 1.14
C TRP A 73 11.10 -3.93 1.65
N SER A 74 12.37 -3.64 1.95
CA SER A 74 13.26 -4.64 2.55
C SER A 74 12.77 -5.04 3.94
N SER A 75 12.81 -6.34 4.24
CA SER A 75 12.53 -6.84 5.59
C SER A 75 13.51 -6.33 6.65
N ASP A 76 14.67 -5.82 6.22
CA ASP A 76 15.73 -5.37 7.12
C ASP A 76 15.46 -3.94 7.65
N ASP A 77 14.57 -3.16 7.00
CA ASP A 77 14.11 -1.86 7.47
C ASP A 77 12.59 -1.81 7.64
N THR A 78 12.11 -2.14 8.84
CA THR A 78 10.67 -2.06 9.16
C THR A 78 10.23 -0.71 9.74
N LYS A 79 11.14 0.24 9.93
CA LYS A 79 10.86 1.57 10.51
C LYS A 79 9.83 2.40 9.72
N PRO A 80 9.78 2.39 8.37
CA PRO A 80 8.81 3.21 7.65
C PRO A 80 7.36 2.85 7.99
N PHE A 81 7.06 1.56 8.22
CA PHE A 81 5.68 1.09 8.30
C PHE A 81 4.87 1.74 9.43
N VAL A 82 5.50 2.08 10.55
CA VAL A 82 4.84 2.82 11.63
C VAL A 82 4.58 4.26 11.21
N LYS A 83 5.53 4.92 10.53
CA LYS A 83 5.38 6.32 10.08
C LYS A 83 4.28 6.48 9.02
N PHE A 84 4.09 5.49 8.16
CA PHE A 84 3.04 5.47 7.13
C PHE A 84 1.73 4.79 7.58
N SER A 85 1.55 4.55 8.89
CA SER A 85 0.24 4.18 9.45
C SER A 85 -0.70 5.38 9.65
N LYS A 86 -0.21 6.58 9.36
CA LYS A 86 -0.95 7.85 9.36
C LYS A 86 -0.73 8.55 8.01
N PRO A 87 -1.59 9.51 7.61
CA PRO A 87 -1.35 10.32 6.42
C PRO A 87 0.06 10.89 6.39
N ALA A 88 0.76 10.67 5.29
CA ALA A 88 2.11 11.13 5.09
C ALA A 88 2.16 12.65 4.90
N GLN A 89 3.23 13.26 5.37
CA GLN A 89 3.51 14.67 5.13
C GLN A 89 4.35 14.80 3.86
N ARG A 90 3.81 15.52 2.88
CA ARG A 90 4.54 15.91 1.68
C ARG A 90 5.41 17.12 1.98
N ASP A 91 6.66 17.06 1.54
CA ASP A 91 7.58 18.20 1.51
C ASP A 91 8.26 18.26 0.14
N GLU A 92 8.63 19.45 -0.29
CA GLU A 92 9.32 19.70 -1.55
C GLU A 92 10.34 20.82 -1.40
N ALA A 93 11.60 20.49 -1.61
CA ALA A 93 12.72 21.42 -1.57
C ALA A 93 13.69 21.11 -2.69
N ASP A 94 14.17 22.14 -3.40
CA ASP A 94 15.17 22.01 -4.48
C ASP A 94 14.81 20.95 -5.55
N GLY A 95 13.52 20.84 -5.88
CA GLY A 95 13.01 19.86 -6.85
C GLY A 95 12.97 18.41 -6.35
N THR A 96 13.25 18.17 -5.07
CA THR A 96 13.14 16.86 -4.43
C THR A 96 11.84 16.78 -3.65
N ILE A 97 10.98 15.82 -4.00
CA ILE A 97 9.74 15.54 -3.27
C ILE A 97 10.00 14.44 -2.24
N THR A 98 9.48 14.62 -1.03
CA THR A 98 9.52 13.59 0.01
C THR A 98 8.15 13.34 0.61
N LEU A 99 7.94 12.10 1.08
CA LEU A 99 6.84 11.73 1.95
C LEU A 99 7.41 11.25 3.28
N ASN A 100 7.07 11.93 4.38
CA ASN A 100 7.65 11.69 5.71
C ASN A 100 9.20 11.70 5.71
N GLY A 101 9.81 12.57 4.90
CA GLY A 101 11.26 12.72 4.76
C GLY A 101 11.94 11.62 3.93
N ARG A 102 11.18 10.75 3.25
CA ARG A 102 11.71 9.74 2.33
C ARG A 102 11.46 10.17 0.89
N VAL A 103 12.49 10.12 0.07
CA VAL A 103 12.47 10.64 -1.30
C VAL A 103 11.54 9.80 -2.17
N VAL A 104 10.68 10.49 -2.92
CA VAL A 104 9.80 9.89 -3.91
C VAL A 104 9.99 10.57 -5.26
N ARG A 105 9.63 9.86 -6.32
CA ARG A 105 9.49 10.40 -7.67
C ARG A 105 8.13 10.04 -8.25
N GLU A 106 7.73 10.74 -9.30
CA GLU A 106 6.57 10.34 -10.10
C GLU A 106 6.86 9.03 -10.84
N ALA A 107 5.84 8.18 -10.92
CA ALA A 107 5.76 7.09 -11.90
C ALA A 107 4.91 7.52 -13.11
N ALA A 108 4.66 6.60 -14.05
CA ALA A 108 3.92 6.87 -15.28
C ALA A 108 2.51 7.47 -15.05
N THR A 109 1.80 7.08 -13.98
CA THR A 109 0.50 7.64 -13.59
C THR A 109 0.62 8.94 -12.78
N GLY A 110 1.85 9.32 -12.43
CA GLY A 110 2.17 10.41 -11.52
C GLY A 110 1.99 10.05 -10.04
N ALA A 111 1.55 8.84 -9.68
CA ALA A 111 1.55 8.42 -8.29
C ALA A 111 2.99 8.24 -7.75
N PRO A 112 3.24 8.50 -6.44
CA PRO A 112 4.60 8.47 -5.88
C PRO A 112 5.20 7.07 -5.82
N VAL A 113 6.43 6.92 -6.30
CA VAL A 113 7.28 5.75 -6.05
C VAL A 113 8.45 6.15 -5.15
N PHE A 114 8.72 5.35 -4.12
CA PHE A 114 9.89 5.56 -3.26
C PHE A 114 11.16 5.12 -3.97
N VAL A 115 12.17 5.98 -3.99
CA VAL A 115 13.45 5.67 -4.66
C VAL A 115 14.20 4.52 -3.98
N GLU A 116 13.95 4.28 -2.70
CA GLU A 116 14.57 3.23 -1.88
C GLU A 116 13.73 1.95 -1.77
N ALA A 117 12.56 1.88 -2.43
CA ALA A 117 11.81 0.62 -2.50
C ALA A 117 12.67 -0.47 -3.15
N LEU A 118 12.58 -1.73 -2.71
CA LEU A 118 13.36 -2.81 -3.36
C LEU A 118 12.79 -3.14 -4.74
N ALA A 119 11.47 -3.05 -4.90
CA ALA A 119 10.77 -3.15 -6.16
C ALA A 119 9.44 -2.41 -6.07
N TRP A 120 8.88 -2.04 -7.22
CA TRP A 120 7.66 -1.28 -7.28
C TRP A 120 6.86 -1.55 -8.55
N LEU A 121 5.55 -1.32 -8.47
CA LEU A 121 4.63 -1.29 -9.59
C LEU A 121 3.86 0.02 -9.55
N ASP A 122 3.59 0.59 -10.72
CA ASP A 122 2.63 1.68 -10.90
C ASP A 122 1.40 1.14 -11.61
N CYS A 123 0.24 1.27 -10.99
CA CYS A 123 -0.98 0.58 -11.37
C CYS A 123 -2.11 1.56 -11.70
N GLN A 124 -2.71 1.41 -12.87
CA GLN A 124 -3.94 2.11 -13.24
C GLN A 124 -5.15 1.31 -12.77
N VAL A 125 -6.03 1.92 -11.96
CA VAL A 125 -7.24 1.26 -11.43
C VAL A 125 -8.22 0.92 -12.56
N ARG A 126 -8.50 -0.38 -12.71
CA ARG A 126 -9.50 -0.93 -13.63
C ARG A 126 -10.82 -1.22 -12.96
N HIS A 127 -10.77 -1.71 -11.72
CA HIS A 127 -11.96 -2.08 -10.95
C HIS A 127 -11.85 -1.61 -9.50
N GLU A 128 -12.98 -1.31 -8.90
CA GLU A 128 -13.10 -1.08 -7.46
C GLU A 128 -14.36 -1.78 -6.93
N HIS A 129 -14.28 -2.32 -5.72
CA HIS A 129 -15.42 -2.93 -5.06
C HIS A 129 -15.42 -2.64 -3.56
N ASP A 130 -16.49 -2.01 -3.07
CA ASP A 130 -16.65 -1.67 -1.66
C ASP A 130 -17.23 -2.85 -0.87
N PHE A 131 -16.49 -3.31 0.14
CA PHE A 131 -16.88 -4.36 1.08
C PHE A 131 -17.37 -3.81 2.44
N GLY A 132 -17.61 -2.50 2.53
CA GLY A 132 -18.19 -1.80 3.68
C GLY A 132 -17.16 -1.11 4.57
N THR A 133 -16.13 -1.82 5.05
CA THR A 133 -15.01 -1.19 5.79
C THR A 133 -13.84 -0.83 4.89
N HIS A 134 -13.69 -1.55 3.78
CA HIS A 134 -12.59 -1.41 2.84
C HIS A 134 -13.12 -1.51 1.42
N THR A 135 -12.47 -0.78 0.53
CA THR A 135 -12.63 -0.95 -0.91
C THR A 135 -11.43 -1.70 -1.46
N LEU A 136 -11.69 -2.72 -2.27
CA LEU A 136 -10.67 -3.43 -3.03
C LEU A 136 -10.48 -2.72 -4.37
N PHE A 137 -9.34 -2.06 -4.53
CA PHE A 137 -8.93 -1.48 -5.81
C PHE A 137 -8.09 -2.49 -6.58
N MET A 138 -8.43 -2.75 -7.85
CA MET A 138 -7.70 -3.65 -8.73
C MET A 138 -7.12 -2.83 -9.87
N GLY A 139 -5.78 -2.77 -9.93
CA GLY A 139 -5.04 -2.01 -10.92
C GLY A 139 -4.24 -2.89 -11.85
N GLU A 140 -4.19 -2.49 -13.11
CA GLU A 140 -3.30 -3.06 -14.12
C GLU A 140 -1.95 -2.34 -14.04
N PRO A 141 -0.82 -3.05 -13.86
CA PRO A 141 0.49 -2.42 -13.90
C PRO A 141 0.77 -1.78 -15.27
N VAL A 142 1.19 -0.52 -15.27
CA VAL A 142 1.56 0.26 -16.47
C VAL A 142 3.04 0.64 -16.49
N ASP A 143 3.72 0.53 -15.34
CA ASP A 143 5.15 0.71 -15.17
C ASP A 143 5.62 -0.08 -13.93
N GLY A 144 6.91 -0.33 -13.81
CA GLY A 144 7.48 -1.07 -12.70
C GLY A 144 8.99 -1.18 -12.75
N GLY A 145 9.59 -1.55 -11.63
CA GLY A 145 11.04 -1.73 -11.54
C GLY A 145 11.46 -2.50 -10.31
N ILE A 146 12.66 -3.06 -10.40
CA ILE A 146 13.36 -3.72 -9.28
C ILE A 146 14.66 -2.93 -9.08
N ASN A 147 14.85 -2.43 -7.87
CA ASN A 147 16.06 -1.73 -7.46
C ASN A 147 17.07 -2.69 -6.81
N ASP A 148 16.57 -3.72 -6.11
CA ASP A 148 17.39 -4.78 -5.52
C ASP A 148 16.59 -6.10 -5.47
N ASP A 149 17.02 -7.08 -6.28
CA ASP A 149 16.34 -8.37 -6.44
C ASP A 149 16.80 -9.42 -5.41
N GLU A 150 17.88 -9.14 -4.67
CA GLU A 150 18.45 -10.06 -3.68
C GLU A 150 17.84 -9.85 -2.29
N LEU A 151 17.29 -8.66 -2.03
CA LEU A 151 16.63 -8.35 -0.76
C LEU A 151 15.28 -9.03 -0.64
N ARG A 152 15.03 -9.59 0.55
CA ARG A 152 13.73 -10.19 0.87
C ARG A 152 12.68 -9.08 1.14
N PRO A 153 11.48 -9.17 0.52
CA PRO A 153 10.37 -8.30 0.89
C PRO A 153 9.89 -8.48 2.33
N ALA A 154 9.53 -7.37 2.95
CA ALA A 154 8.93 -7.34 4.27
C ALA A 154 7.55 -8.02 4.27
N ALA A 155 7.26 -8.70 5.36
CA ALA A 155 5.97 -9.29 5.68
C ALA A 155 5.47 -8.80 7.04
N MET A 156 4.17 -8.98 7.30
CA MET A 156 3.59 -8.65 8.62
C MET A 156 4.36 -9.30 9.78
N SER A 157 4.89 -10.52 9.58
CA SER A 157 5.68 -11.27 10.56
C SER A 157 7.03 -10.65 10.92
N ASP A 158 7.54 -9.71 10.11
CA ASP A 158 8.78 -8.98 10.40
C ASP A 158 8.54 -7.84 11.41
N THR A 159 7.29 -7.59 11.80
CA THR A 159 6.90 -6.52 12.72
C THR A 159 6.02 -7.02 13.86
N ARG A 160 5.72 -6.14 14.83
CA ARG A 160 4.70 -6.37 15.86
C ARG A 160 3.32 -5.84 15.46
N MET A 161 3.16 -5.31 14.24
CA MET A 161 1.90 -4.78 13.77
C MET A 161 0.86 -5.89 13.63
N LYS A 162 -0.40 -5.53 13.84
CA LYS A 162 -1.54 -6.43 13.67
C LYS A 162 -2.60 -5.70 12.88
N TYR A 163 -2.98 -6.26 11.75
CA TYR A 163 -4.04 -5.74 10.90
C TYR A 163 -4.95 -6.88 10.46
N GLY A 164 -6.24 -6.60 10.40
CA GLY A 164 -7.30 -7.58 10.19
C GLY A 164 -8.02 -8.01 11.46
N GLY A 165 -9.08 -8.80 11.23
CA GLY A 165 -10.07 -9.15 12.24
C GLY A 165 -11.33 -8.28 12.13
N VAL A 166 -12.03 -8.10 13.25
CA VAL A 166 -13.23 -7.26 13.32
C VAL A 166 -12.87 -5.77 13.48
N LYS A 167 -13.77 -4.87 13.06
CA LYS A 167 -13.63 -3.42 13.30
C LYS A 167 -13.51 -3.19 14.80
N ARG A 168 -12.45 -2.49 15.22
CA ARG A 168 -12.25 -2.09 16.62
C ARG A 168 -12.96 -0.76 16.85
N HIS A 169 -13.66 -0.64 17.97
CA HIS A 169 -14.30 0.59 18.43
C HIS A 169 -13.34 1.38 19.31
#